data_AF-A0A8K1ZYX3-F1
#
_entry.id   AF-A0A8K1ZYX3-F1
#
_cell.length_a   1.000
_cell.length_b   1.000
_cell.length_c   1.000
_cell.angle_alpha   90.00
_cell.angle_beta   90.00
_cell.angle_gamma   90.00
#
_symmetry.space_group_name_H-M   'P 1'
#
loop_
_entity.id
_entity.type
_entity.pdbx_description
1 polymer ?
#
loop_
_entity_poly.entity_id
_entity_poly.type
_entity_poly.pdbx_seq_one_letter_code
_entity_poly.pdbx_strand_id
1 'polypeptide(L)'
;MSRHAEIWLITEGGRKKLGQFIRETRKGYGFSQDDLIEVIHWLTGHRIGKATLSALERGNVKPQWDTLAILAASGRFKNARTYMPFTAEELFAIACERIDPGLPQEARGELSKQEHPNG
;
A
#
# COMPACT_ATOMS: atom_id res chain seq x y z
N MET A 1 35.42 -8.90 1.74
CA MET A 1 34.21 -9.70 1.46
C MET A 1 33.35 -8.89 0.51
N SER A 2 33.27 -9.28 -0.77
CA SER A 2 32.42 -8.60 -1.73
C SER A 2 30.97 -8.93 -1.37
N ARG A 3 30.23 -7.96 -0.83
CA ARG A 3 28.78 -8.12 -0.65
C ARG A 3 28.20 -8.11 -2.05
N HIS A 4 27.80 -9.27 -2.56
CA HIS A 4 27.00 -9.32 -3.77
C HIS A 4 25.77 -8.46 -3.52
N ALA A 5 25.60 -7.39 -4.31
CA ALA A 5 24.39 -6.58 -4.25
C ALA A 5 23.22 -7.47 -4.67
N GLU A 6 22.33 -7.79 -3.74
CA GLU A 6 21.13 -8.56 -4.05
C GLU A 6 20.20 -7.65 -4.86
N ILE A 7 20.00 -7.97 -6.14
CA ILE A 7 19.13 -7.17 -7.01
C ILE A 7 17.68 -7.49 -6.66
N TRP A 8 16.95 -6.49 -6.17
CA TRP A 8 15.52 -6.60 -5.90
C TRP A 8 14.73 -6.20 -7.15
N LEU A 9 13.91 -7.13 -7.63
CA LEU A 9 13.11 -6.94 -8.84
C LEU A 9 11.62 -6.90 -8.47
N ILE A 10 10.93 -5.89 -8.98
CA ILE A 10 9.48 -5.81 -8.87
C ILE A 10 8.87 -6.93 -9.72
N THR A 11 8.08 -7.79 -9.10
CA THR A 11 7.38 -8.90 -9.76
C THR A 11 5.94 -8.53 -10.09
N GLU A 12 5.25 -9.33 -10.91
CA GLU A 12 3.80 -9.15 -11.10
C GLU A 12 3.02 -9.42 -9.82
N GLY A 13 3.37 -10.49 -9.09
CA GLY A 13 2.75 -10.85 -7.82
C GLY A 13 2.90 -9.75 -6.78
N GLY A 14 4.11 -9.19 -6.63
CA GLY A 14 4.39 -8.10 -5.70
C GLY A 14 3.65 -6.81 -6.05
N ARG A 15 3.51 -6.46 -7.34
CA ARG A 15 2.67 -5.32 -7.75
C ARG A 15 1.22 -5.48 -7.35
N LYS A 16 0.66 -6.69 -7.54
CA LYS A 16 -0.71 -7.01 -7.12
C LYS A 16 -0.87 -6.94 -5.60
N LYS A 17 0.10 -7.47 -4.84
CA LYS A 17 0.14 -7.38 -3.37
C LYS A 17 0.19 -5.95 -2.87
N LEU A 18 1.11 -5.13 -3.39
CA LEU A 18 1.20 -3.72 -3.04
C LEU A 18 -0.09 -2.97 -3.41
N GLY A 19 -0.63 -3.20 -4.61
CA GLY A 19 -1.87 -2.58 -5.06
C GLY A 19 -3.07 -2.91 -4.17
N GLN A 20 -3.21 -4.19 -3.81
CA GLN A 20 -4.24 -4.64 -2.87
C GLN A 20 -4.05 -3.98 -1.50
N PHE A 21 -2.83 -3.96 -0.97
CA PHE A 21 -2.55 -3.32 0.32
C PHE A 21 -2.92 -1.83 0.33
N ILE A 22 -2.59 -1.08 -0.73
CA ILE A 22 -2.96 0.34 -0.87
C ILE A 22 -4.49 0.47 -0.89
N ARG A 23 -5.19 -0.35 -1.69
CA ARG A 23 -6.64 -0.32 -1.81
C ARG A 23 -7.34 -0.62 -0.50
N GLU A 24 -6.93 -1.67 0.20
CA GLU A 24 -7.56 -2.09 1.45
C GLU A 24 -7.27 -1.08 2.58
N THR A 25 -6.08 -0.50 2.61
CA THR A 25 -5.78 0.62 3.53
C THR A 25 -6.70 1.81 3.27
N ARG A 26 -6.85 2.20 1.99
CA ARG A 26 -7.76 3.29 1.61
C ARG A 26 -9.20 3.03 2.04
N LYS A 27 -9.70 1.82 1.76
CA LYS A 27 -11.05 1.41 2.14
C LYS A 27 -11.24 1.33 3.65
N GLY A 28 -10.24 0.89 4.40
CA GLY A 28 -10.26 0.87 5.87
C GLY A 28 -10.51 2.26 6.47
N TYR A 29 -9.99 3.31 5.83
CA TYR A 29 -10.28 4.71 6.18
C TYR A 29 -11.61 5.24 5.64
N GLY A 30 -12.37 4.45 4.87
CA GLY A 30 -13.61 4.90 4.23
C GLY A 30 -13.38 5.88 3.06
N PHE A 31 -12.18 5.94 2.50
CA PHE A 31 -11.82 6.92 1.48
C PHE A 31 -12.15 6.46 0.06
N SER A 32 -12.68 7.38 -0.76
CA SER A 32 -12.58 7.26 -2.22
C SER A 32 -11.14 7.49 -2.69
N GLN A 33 -10.85 7.22 -3.96
CA GLN A 33 -9.53 7.53 -4.52
C GLN A 33 -9.22 9.03 -4.48
N ASP A 34 -10.23 9.88 -4.68
CA ASP A 34 -10.04 11.33 -4.63
C ASP A 34 -9.74 11.79 -3.19
N ASP A 35 -10.43 11.23 -2.20
CA ASP A 35 -10.17 11.53 -0.78
C ASP A 35 -8.74 11.18 -0.39
N LEU A 36 -8.25 10.00 -0.81
CA LEU A 36 -6.87 9.62 -0.53
C LEU A 36 -5.86 10.57 -1.18
N ILE A 37 -6.12 11.00 -2.42
CA ILE A 37 -5.24 11.93 -3.14
C ILE A 37 -5.18 13.27 -2.41
N GLU A 38 -6.33 13.81 -2.00
CA GLU A 38 -6.38 15.07 -1.26
C GLU A 38 -5.72 14.95 0.12
N VAL A 39 -5.92 13.84 0.83
CA VAL A 39 -5.23 13.58 2.12
C VAL A 39 -3.72 13.49 1.95
N ILE A 40 -3.23 12.77 0.93
CA ILE A 40 -1.80 12.69 0.62
C ILE A 40 -1.25 14.08 0.31
N HIS A 41 -1.99 14.87 -0.49
CA HIS A 41 -1.59 16.22 -0.83
C HIS A 41 -1.49 17.13 0.39
N TRP A 42 -2.48 17.09 1.27
CA TRP A 42 -2.48 17.90 2.48
C TRP A 42 -1.33 17.52 3.43
N LEU A 43 -0.98 16.23 3.52
CA LEU A 43 0.09 15.74 4.40
C LEU A 43 1.50 15.92 3.83
N THR A 44 1.66 15.88 2.51
CA THR A 44 2.99 15.81 1.88
C THR A 44 3.32 17.01 0.99
N GLY A 45 2.33 17.83 0.62
CA GLY A 45 2.46 18.84 -0.43
C GLY A 45 2.49 18.27 -1.87
N HIS A 46 2.50 16.94 -2.04
CA HIS A 46 2.62 16.26 -3.33
C HIS A 46 1.35 15.50 -3.71
N ARG A 47 1.09 15.34 -5.01
CA ARG A 47 -0.10 14.64 -5.53
C ARG A 47 0.30 13.41 -6.33
N ILE A 48 -0.46 12.34 -6.18
CA ILE A 48 -0.44 11.19 -7.10
C ILE A 48 -1.65 11.35 -8.03
N GLY A 49 -1.44 11.26 -9.34
CA GLY A 49 -2.53 11.33 -10.30
C GLY A 49 -3.54 10.20 -10.10
N LYS A 50 -4.84 10.49 -10.26
CA LYS A 50 -5.93 9.51 -10.08
C LYS A 50 -5.76 8.25 -10.93
N ALA A 51 -5.37 8.41 -12.21
CA ALA A 51 -5.10 7.28 -13.09
C ALA A 51 -3.94 6.41 -12.57
N THR A 52 -2.88 7.03 -12.05
CA THR A 52 -1.73 6.36 -11.46
C THR A 52 -2.13 5.58 -10.21
N LEU A 53 -2.84 6.21 -9.27
CA LEU A 53 -3.33 5.54 -8.06
C LEU A 53 -4.24 4.36 -8.43
N SER A 54 -5.16 4.56 -9.37
CA SER A 54 -6.08 3.53 -9.84
C SER A 54 -5.34 2.35 -10.50
N ALA A 55 -4.30 2.62 -11.28
CA ALA A 55 -3.48 1.58 -11.91
C ALA A 55 -2.59 0.84 -10.89
N LEU A 56 -2.07 1.55 -9.88
CA LEU A 56 -1.31 0.98 -8.77
C LEU A 56 -2.17 0.03 -7.95
N GLU A 57 -3.38 0.44 -7.56
CA GLU A 57 -4.31 -0.40 -6.78
C GLU A 57 -4.71 -1.68 -7.51
N ARG A 58 -4.67 -1.69 -8.84
CA ARG A 58 -4.88 -2.91 -9.66
C ARG A 58 -3.62 -3.75 -9.82
N GLY A 59 -2.45 -3.23 -9.46
CA GLY A 59 -1.15 -3.87 -9.73
C GLY A 59 -0.73 -3.83 -11.20
N ASN A 60 -1.36 -2.98 -12.03
CA ASN A 60 -1.13 -2.95 -13.47
C ASN A 60 0.14 -2.19 -13.88
N VAL A 61 0.67 -1.34 -13.00
CA VAL A 61 1.84 -0.51 -13.28
C VAL A 61 2.96 -0.80 -12.28
N LYS A 62 4.21 -0.64 -12.72
CA LYS A 62 5.36 -0.68 -11.81
C LYS A 62 5.39 0.63 -11.01
N PRO A 63 5.41 0.57 -9.66
CA PRO A 63 5.54 1.77 -8.85
C PRO A 63 6.88 2.45 -9.16
N GLN A 64 6.84 3.77 -9.33
CA GLN A 64 8.03 4.60 -9.40
C GLN A 64 8.49 4.95 -7.99
N TRP A 65 9.77 5.23 -7.81
CA TRP A 65 10.33 5.58 -6.51
C TRP A 65 9.62 6.80 -5.89
N ASP A 66 9.35 7.83 -6.68
CA ASP A 66 8.63 9.03 -6.23
C ASP A 66 7.22 8.71 -5.73
N THR A 67 6.50 7.81 -6.42
CA THR A 67 5.18 7.36 -5.94
C THR A 67 5.31 6.68 -4.58
N LEU A 68 6.29 5.78 -4.40
CA LEU A 68 6.50 5.10 -3.12
C LEU A 68 6.89 6.07 -2.02
N ALA A 69 7.75 7.04 -2.32
CA ALA A 69 8.16 8.09 -1.39
C ALA A 69 6.97 8.95 -0.94
N ILE A 70 6.10 9.37 -1.86
CA ILE A 70 4.89 10.14 -1.54
C ILE A 70 3.93 9.32 -0.68
N LEU A 71 3.71 8.04 -1.02
CA LEU A 71 2.85 7.15 -0.23
C LEU A 71 3.41 6.97 1.19
N ALA A 72 4.71 6.69 1.33
CA ALA A 72 5.38 6.53 2.62
C ALA A 72 5.31 7.82 3.46
N ALA A 73 5.60 8.98 2.85
CA ALA A 73 5.56 10.28 3.51
C ALA A 73 4.18 10.66 4.05
N SER A 74 3.10 10.14 3.44
CA SER A 74 1.74 10.36 3.96
C SER A 74 1.50 9.75 5.35
N GLY A 75 2.31 8.77 5.77
CA GLY A 75 2.16 8.10 7.06
C GLY A 75 0.92 7.21 7.18
N ARG A 76 0.14 7.03 6.10
CA ARG A 76 -1.14 6.28 6.10
C ARG A 76 -0.98 4.78 5.94
N PHE A 77 0.10 4.34 5.32
CA PHE A 77 0.35 2.93 5.04
C PHE A 77 1.22 2.36 6.16
N LYS A 78 0.59 1.70 7.14
CA LYS A 78 1.26 1.23 8.35
C LYS A 78 1.41 -0.29 8.36
N ASN A 79 2.50 -0.75 8.95
CA ASN A 79 2.74 -2.17 9.17
C ASN A 79 1.78 -2.69 10.25
N ALA A 80 1.06 -3.77 9.95
CA ALA A 80 0.06 -4.33 10.86
C ALA A 80 0.63 -4.87 12.18
N ARG A 81 1.94 -5.15 12.23
CA ARG A 81 2.64 -5.67 13.42
C ARG A 81 3.24 -4.57 14.28
N THR A 82 3.90 -3.60 13.65
CA THR A 82 4.63 -2.55 14.37
C THR A 82 3.83 -1.27 14.55
N TYR A 83 2.73 -1.11 13.81
CA TYR A 83 1.91 0.11 13.75
C TYR A 83 2.67 1.36 13.24
N MET A 84 3.92 1.19 12.81
CA MET A 84 4.73 2.26 12.24
C MET A 84 4.43 2.40 10.74
N PRO A 85 4.49 3.63 10.19
CA PRO A 85 4.41 3.83 8.75
C PRO A 85 5.51 3.07 8.01
N PHE A 86 5.16 2.47 6.88
CA PHE A 86 6.13 1.91 5.96
C PHE A 86 6.96 3.01 5.31
N THR A 87 8.25 2.76 5.19
CA THR A 87 9.18 3.54 4.37
C THR A 87 8.99 3.23 2.88
N ALA A 88 9.53 4.07 1.99
CA ALA A 88 9.52 3.83 0.55
C ALA A 88 10.21 2.50 0.18
N GLU A 89 11.30 2.17 0.87
CA GLU A 89 12.04 0.91 0.69
C GLU A 89 11.21 -0.31 1.09
N GLU A 90 10.44 -0.22 2.18
CA GLU A 90 9.56 -1.32 2.57
C GLU A 90 8.37 -1.47 1.62
N LEU A 91 7.80 -0.37 1.12
CA LEU A 91 6.77 -0.45 0.07
C LEU A 91 7.33 -1.08 -1.21
N PHE A 92 8.58 -0.78 -1.55
CA PHE A 92 9.30 -1.44 -2.63
C PHE A 92 9.52 -2.93 -2.33
N ALA A 93 9.89 -3.29 -1.10
CA ALA A 93 10.07 -4.67 -0.66
C ALA A 93 8.76 -5.48 -0.75
N ILE A 94 7.58 -4.89 -0.51
CA ILE A 94 6.28 -5.51 -0.79
C ILE A 94 6.13 -5.79 -2.30
N ALA A 95 6.46 -4.81 -3.14
CA ALA A 95 6.40 -4.95 -4.60
C ALA A 95 7.41 -5.98 -5.16
N CYS A 96 8.43 -6.32 -4.38
CA CYS A 96 9.42 -7.37 -4.65
C CYS A 96 9.11 -8.70 -3.92
N GLU A 97 7.98 -8.81 -3.22
CA GLU A 97 7.57 -9.99 -2.46
C GLU A 97 8.55 -10.40 -1.34
N ARG A 98 9.33 -9.46 -0.82
CA ARG A 98 10.29 -9.68 0.26
C ARG A 98 9.67 -9.55 1.64
N ILE A 99 8.61 -8.76 1.76
CA ILE A 99 7.82 -8.63 2.99
C ILE A 99 6.34 -8.74 2.67
N ASP A 100 5.59 -9.29 3.61
CA ASP A 100 4.13 -9.28 3.61
C ASP A 100 3.66 -8.10 4.47
N PRO A 101 2.90 -7.13 3.90
CA PRO A 101 2.42 -6.00 4.69
C PRO A 101 1.41 -6.41 5.77
N GLY A 102 0.78 -7.57 5.63
CA GLY A 102 -0.46 -7.92 6.33
C GLY A 102 -1.63 -7.04 5.88
N LEU A 103 -2.86 -7.51 6.09
CA LEU A 103 -4.04 -6.66 5.93
C LEU A 103 -4.21 -5.76 7.17
N PRO A 104 -4.48 -4.45 7.01
CA PRO A 104 -4.78 -3.54 8.11
C PRO A 104 -5.91 -4.09 8.99
N GLN A 105 -5.80 -3.99 10.32
CA GLN A 105 -6.85 -4.48 11.23
C GLN A 105 -8.20 -3.76 11.02
N GLU A 106 -8.19 -2.53 10.53
CA GLU A 106 -9.40 -1.76 10.17
C GLU A 106 -10.22 -2.48 9.07
N ALA A 107 -9.56 -3.23 8.18
CA ALA A 107 -10.21 -4.10 7.19
C ALA A 107 -10.64 -5.47 7.77
N ARG A 108 -10.15 -5.86 8.96
CA ARG A 108 -10.56 -7.12 9.63
C ARG A 108 -11.89 -7.01 10.37
N GLY A 109 -12.29 -5.80 10.76
CA GLY A 109 -13.59 -5.54 11.39
C GLY A 109 -14.80 -5.79 10.47
N GLU A 110 -14.59 -5.78 9.15
CA GLU A 110 -15.64 -6.09 8.16
C GLU A 110 -15.75 -7.60 7.87
N LEU A 111 -14.64 -8.36 7.95
CA LEU A 111 -14.65 -9.82 7.76
C LEU A 111 -15.30 -10.57 8.94
N SER A 112 -15.24 -10.02 10.16
CA SER A 112 -15.92 -10.60 11.33
C SER A 112 -17.44 -10.48 11.28
N LYS A 113 -18.01 -9.63 10.40
CA LYS A 113 -19.46 -9.43 10.29
C LYS A 113 -20.13 -10.31 9.24
N GLN A 114 -19.38 -11.17 8.54
CA GLN A 114 -19.91 -12.10 7.54
C GLN A 114 -20.10 -13.54 8.05
N GLU A 115 -19.71 -13.86 9.28
CA GLU A 115 -19.92 -15.18 9.89
C GLU A 115 -21.08 -15.20 10.89
N HIS A 116 -22.28 -14.81 10.46
CA HIS A 116 -23.53 -15.31 11.06
C HIS A 116 -24.64 -15.37 10.00
N PRO A 117 -24.75 -16.45 9.21
CA PRO A 117 -26.04 -16.81 8.66
C PRO A 117 -26.87 -17.53 9.72
N ASN A 118 -28.10 -17.02 9.89
CA ASN A 118 -29.30 -17.69 10.38
C ASN A 118 -29.54 -17.67 11.90
N GLY A 119 -30.32 -16.68 12.31
CA GLY A 119 -31.50 -16.97 13.14
C GLY A 119 -32.60 -17.66 12.32
#